data_AF-A0A4D9DI11-F1
#
_entry.id   AF-A0A4D9DI11-F1
#
_cell.length_a   1.000
_cell.length_b   1.000
_cell.length_c   1.000
_cell.angle_alpha   90.00
_cell.angle_beta   90.00
_cell.angle_gamma   90.00
#
_symmetry.space_group_name_H-M   'P 1'
#
loop_
_entity.id
_entity.type
_entity.pdbx_description
1 polymer ?
#
loop_
_entity_poly.entity_id
_entity_poly.type
_entity_poly.pdbx_seq_one_letter_code
_entity_poly.pdbx_strand_id
1 'polypeptide(L)'
;MGLGKKGNLVYIIDFGLAKKYRDARTHQHIPYRENKNLTGTARYASINTHLGIEQSRRDDLESLGYVLMYFNLGSLPWQGLKAATKRQKYERISEKKMSTPIEVLCKGYPCKLSF
;
A
#
# COMPACT_ATOMS: atom_id res chain seq x y z
N MET A 1 -7.05 18.36 -1.88
CA MET A 1 -6.40 19.54 -2.50
C MET A 1 -6.57 20.73 -1.58
N GLY A 2 -5.63 21.67 -1.56
CA GLY A 2 -5.82 22.95 -0.87
C GLY A 2 -6.92 23.81 -1.50
N LEU A 3 -7.22 24.95 -0.87
CA LEU A 3 -8.23 25.90 -1.34
C LEU A 3 -7.57 27.19 -1.87
N GLY A 4 -8.25 27.87 -2.79
CA GLY A 4 -7.83 29.15 -3.35
C GLY A 4 -6.42 29.09 -3.96
N LYS A 5 -5.53 29.99 -3.52
CA LYS A 5 -4.13 30.06 -3.98
C LYS A 5 -3.31 28.78 -3.72
N LYS A 6 -3.79 27.89 -2.84
CA LYS A 6 -3.17 26.59 -2.54
C LYS A 6 -3.84 25.43 -3.27
N GLY A 7 -4.66 25.71 -4.29
CA GLY A 7 -5.43 24.72 -5.04
C GLY A 7 -4.60 23.64 -5.71
N ASN A 8 -3.34 23.95 -6.06
CA ASN A 8 -2.37 23.03 -6.65
C ASN A 8 -1.59 22.19 -5.62
N LEU A 9 -1.83 22.37 -4.32
CA LEU A 9 -1.13 21.62 -3.26
C LEU A 9 -1.93 20.37 -2.83
N VAL A 10 -1.29 19.22 -2.90
CA VAL A 10 -1.78 17.95 -2.34
C VAL A 10 -1.34 17.87 -0.88
N TYR A 11 -2.28 17.51 0.00
CA TYR A 11 -2.03 17.32 1.43
C TYR A 11 -2.21 15.84 1.76
N ILE A 12 -1.35 15.31 2.63
CA ILE A 12 -1.56 14.04 3.30
C ILE A 12 -2.26 14.30 4.63
N ILE A 13 -3.30 13.52 4.93
CA ILE A 13 -4.15 13.66 6.12
C ILE A 13 -4.34 12.29 6.77
N ASP A 14 -5.01 12.28 7.92
CA ASP A 14 -5.32 11.08 8.70
C ASP A 14 -4.07 10.29 9.14
N PHE A 15 -3.48 10.76 10.24
CA PHE A 15 -2.36 10.10 10.90
C PHE A 15 -2.81 9.09 11.97
N GLY A 16 -4.07 8.65 11.97
CA GLY A 16 -4.62 7.76 13.01
C GLY A 16 -3.97 6.37 13.06
N LEU A 17 -3.39 5.93 11.94
CA LEU A 17 -2.62 4.68 11.84
C LEU A 17 -1.10 4.90 11.79
N ALA A 18 -0.65 6.15 11.88
CA ALA A 18 0.77 6.47 11.78
C ALA A 18 1.56 5.90 12.96
N LYS A 19 2.76 5.38 12.67
CA LYS A 19 3.63 4.78 13.68
C LYS A 19 5.08 5.23 13.52
N LYS A 20 5.75 5.41 14.65
CA LYS A 20 7.19 5.72 14.68
C LYS A 20 7.99 4.52 14.17
N TYR A 21 8.76 4.69 13.10
CA TYR A 21 9.62 3.63 12.53
C TYR A 21 11.10 3.72 12.96
N ARG A 22 11.50 4.84 13.58
CA ARG A 22 12.87 5.03 14.09
C ARG A 22 12.86 5.91 15.33
N ASP A 23 13.86 5.77 16.19
CA ASP A 23 14.07 6.74 17.25
C ASP A 23 14.40 8.13 16.68
N ALA A 24 13.95 9.19 17.38
CA ALA A 24 14.08 10.56 16.91
C ALA A 24 15.48 11.16 17.17
N ARG A 25 16.21 10.64 18.17
CA ARG A 25 17.54 11.12 18.55
C ARG A 25 18.64 10.27 17.95
N THR A 26 18.52 8.95 18.07
CA THR A 26 19.56 8.02 17.62
C THR A 26 19.39 7.58 16.18
N HIS A 27 18.22 7.88 15.57
CA HIS A 27 17.81 7.36 14.26
C HIS A 27 17.78 5.83 14.16
N GLN A 28 17.86 5.10 15.29
CA GLN A 28 17.80 3.65 15.31
C GLN A 28 16.46 3.17 14.76
N HIS A 29 16.50 2.32 13.74
CA HIS A 29 15.30 1.76 13.12
C HIS A 29 14.60 0.77 14.05
N ILE A 30 13.27 0.66 13.94
CA ILE A 30 12.53 -0.40 14.62
C ILE A 30 13.04 -1.79 14.18
N PRO A 31 13.04 -2.78 15.08
CA PRO A 31 13.41 -4.14 14.72
C PRO A 31 12.37 -4.75 13.77
N TYR A 32 12.83 -5.68 12.95
CA TYR A 32 11.95 -6.52 12.15
C TYR A 32 11.06 -7.38 13.07
N ARG A 33 9.77 -7.49 12.74
CA ARG A 33 8.78 -8.29 13.46
C ARG A 33 7.77 -8.87 12.49
N GLU A 34 7.28 -10.06 12.80
CA GLU A 34 6.23 -10.76 12.07
C GLU A 34 4.97 -10.92 12.94
N ASN A 35 3.98 -11.67 12.46
CA ASN A 35 2.72 -11.95 13.16
C ASN A 35 1.91 -10.69 13.50
N LYS A 36 2.00 -9.66 12.65
CA LYS A 36 1.14 -8.49 12.71
C LYS A 36 -0.19 -8.74 12.04
N ASN A 37 -1.24 -8.19 12.62
CA ASN A 37 -2.53 -8.10 11.94
C ASN A 37 -2.47 -7.09 10.80
N LEU A 38 -3.17 -7.38 9.71
CA LEU A 38 -3.34 -6.43 8.62
C LEU A 38 -3.96 -5.14 9.17
N THR A 39 -3.27 -4.03 8.96
CA THR A 39 -3.68 -2.70 9.38
C THR A 39 -3.86 -1.82 8.14
N GLY A 40 -4.93 -1.02 8.11
CA GLY A 40 -5.24 -0.15 6.97
C GLY A 40 -6.06 -0.83 5.87
N THR A 41 -6.03 -0.25 4.67
CA THR A 41 -6.87 -0.69 3.54
C THR A 41 -6.18 -1.75 2.71
N ALA A 42 -6.66 -3.00 2.76
CA ALA A 42 -6.10 -4.16 2.05
C ALA A 42 -5.85 -3.96 0.54
N ARG A 43 -6.63 -3.08 -0.13
CA ARG A 43 -6.46 -2.74 -1.54
C ARG A 43 -5.09 -2.15 -1.84
N TYR A 44 -4.60 -1.25 -0.98
CA TYR A 44 -3.34 -0.53 -1.17
C TYR A 44 -2.22 -1.05 -0.27
N ALA A 45 -2.52 -1.89 0.73
CA ALA A 45 -1.50 -2.47 1.60
C ALA A 45 -0.41 -3.23 0.83
N SER A 46 0.85 -3.12 1.28
CA SER A 46 1.98 -3.86 0.71
C SER A 46 1.83 -5.38 0.83
N ILE A 47 2.55 -6.13 0.01
CA ILE A 47 2.64 -7.59 0.13
C ILE A 47 3.15 -7.98 1.53
N ASN A 48 4.15 -7.28 2.06
CA ASN A 48 4.66 -7.52 3.42
C ASN A 48 3.58 -7.36 4.49
N THR A 49 2.70 -6.36 4.33
CA THR A 49 1.58 -6.14 5.25
C THR A 49 0.59 -7.32 5.23
N HIS A 50 0.35 -7.89 4.05
CA HIS A 50 -0.47 -9.11 3.92
C HIS A 50 0.19 -10.33 4.54
N LEU A 51 1.53 -10.40 4.52
CA LEU A 51 2.33 -11.45 5.17
C LEU A 51 2.47 -11.25 6.69
N GLY A 52 1.87 -10.20 7.26
CA GLY A 52 1.94 -9.91 8.69
C GLY A 52 3.30 -9.40 9.16
N ILE A 53 4.09 -8.84 8.26
CA ILE A 53 5.38 -8.22 8.58
C ILE A 53 5.15 -6.77 9.03
N GLU A 54 5.90 -6.33 10.04
CA GLU A 54 5.88 -4.94 10.54
C GLU A 54 6.23 -3.94 9.43
N GLN A 55 5.35 -2.96 9.23
CA GLN A 55 5.49 -1.96 8.18
C GLN A 55 6.65 -1.00 8.47
N SER A 56 7.28 -0.55 7.39
CA SER A 56 8.34 0.45 7.38
C SER A 56 8.15 1.39 6.18
N ARG A 57 9.12 2.28 5.94
CA ARG A 57 9.08 3.26 4.84
C ARG A 57 8.81 2.66 3.45
N ARG A 58 9.28 1.43 3.19
CA ARG A 58 9.09 0.77 1.88
C ARG A 58 7.62 0.46 1.60
N ASP A 59 6.87 0.15 2.65
CA ASP A 59 5.47 -0.26 2.56
C ASP A 59 4.58 0.93 2.18
N ASP A 60 4.92 2.14 2.64
CA ASP A 60 4.26 3.38 2.22
C ASP A 60 4.48 3.68 0.73
N LEU A 61 5.70 3.46 0.21
CA LEU A 61 6.03 3.68 -1.20
C LEU A 61 5.39 2.65 -2.12
N GLU A 62 5.36 1.38 -1.72
CA GLU A 62 4.64 0.33 -2.44
C GLU A 62 3.13 0.64 -2.50
N SER A 63 2.56 1.07 -1.37
CA SER A 63 1.15 1.48 -1.29
C SER A 63 0.86 2.67 -2.22
N LEU A 64 1.76 3.66 -2.27
CA LEU A 64 1.66 4.79 -3.20
C LEU A 64 1.72 4.32 -4.65
N GLY A 65 2.59 3.37 -4.99
CA GLY A 65 2.64 2.76 -6.33
C GLY A 65 1.30 2.16 -6.74
N TYR A 66 0.64 1.41 -5.85
CA TYR A 66 -0.70 0.88 -6.10
C TYR A 66 -1.76 1.97 -6.25
N VAL A 67 -1.68 3.08 -5.51
CA VAL A 67 -2.59 4.23 -5.66
C VAL A 67 -2.40 4.90 -7.02
N LEU A 68 -1.16 5.08 -7.47
CA LEU A 68 -0.86 5.64 -8.79
C LEU A 68 -1.38 4.73 -9.92
N MET A 69 -1.15 3.42 -9.80
CA MET A 69 -1.69 2.45 -10.76
C MET A 69 -3.21 2.40 -10.75
N TYR A 70 -3.84 2.58 -9.58
CA TYR A 70 -5.29 2.72 -9.50
C TYR A 70 -5.80 3.96 -10.25
N PHE A 71 -5.12 5.10 -10.17
CA PHE A 71 -5.49 6.29 -10.96
C PHE A 71 -5.34 6.05 -12.47
N ASN A 72 -4.30 5.32 -12.87
CA ASN A 72 -4.05 4.98 -14.27
C ASN A 72 -5.08 4.01 -14.86
N LEU A 73 -5.40 2.93 -14.12
CA LEU A 73 -6.25 1.82 -14.59
C LEU A 73 -7.74 2.00 -14.26
N GLY A 74 -8.09 2.90 -13.33
CA GLY A 74 -9.43 3.05 -12.75
C GLY A 74 -9.84 1.92 -11.78
N SER A 75 -9.17 0.76 -11.86
CA SER A 75 -9.33 -0.37 -10.94
C SER A 75 -8.06 -1.21 -10.88
N LEU A 76 -7.84 -1.89 -9.76
CA LEU A 76 -6.75 -2.83 -9.55
C LEU A 76 -7.23 -4.27 -9.74
N PRO A 77 -6.38 -5.20 -10.25
CA PRO A 77 -6.76 -6.58 -10.57
C PRO A 77 -7.30 -7.41 -9.40
N TRP A 78 -7.03 -6.98 -8.16
CA TRP A 78 -7.49 -7.60 -6.92
C TRP A 78 -8.75 -6.93 -6.32
N GLN A 79 -9.43 -6.07 -7.07
CA GLN A 79 -10.74 -5.53 -6.68
C GLN A 79 -11.90 -6.48 -7.04
N GLY A 80 -13.02 -6.36 -6.32
CA GLY A 80 -14.25 -7.12 -6.64
C GLY A 80 -14.22 -8.60 -6.27
N LEU A 81 -13.14 -9.10 -5.65
CA LEU A 81 -13.04 -10.49 -5.21
C LEU A 81 -14.11 -10.80 -4.15
N LYS A 82 -14.99 -11.76 -4.47
CA LYS A 82 -16.01 -12.28 -3.55
C LYS A 82 -15.31 -13.13 -2.48
N ALA A 83 -15.80 -13.11 -1.24
CA ALA A 83 -15.35 -13.97 -0.15
C ALA A 83 -16.44 -14.02 0.93
N ALA A 84 -16.53 -15.11 1.68
CA ALA A 84 -17.54 -15.23 2.74
C ALA A 84 -17.15 -14.45 4.00
N THR A 85 -15.84 -14.34 4.30
CA THR A 85 -15.33 -13.61 5.46
C THR A 85 -14.31 -12.54 5.09
N LYS A 86 -14.10 -11.56 5.98
CA LYS A 86 -13.06 -10.52 5.79
C LYS A 86 -11.67 -11.14 5.66
N ARG A 87 -11.37 -12.18 6.46
CA ARG A 87 -10.10 -12.90 6.41
C ARG A 87 -9.88 -13.55 5.05
N GLN A 88 -10.85 -14.31 4.55
CA GLN A 88 -10.78 -14.91 3.22
C GLN A 88 -10.65 -13.85 2.11
N LYS A 89 -11.28 -12.68 2.29
CA LYS A 89 -11.14 -11.57 1.35
C LYS A 89 -9.70 -11.05 1.30
N TYR A 90 -9.06 -10.92 2.46
CA TYR A 90 -7.66 -10.48 2.54
C TYR A 90 -6.71 -11.52 1.96
N GLU A 91 -6.92 -12.80 2.25
CA GLU A 91 -6.16 -13.91 1.66
C GLU A 91 -6.25 -13.88 0.12
N ARG A 92 -7.46 -13.76 -0.44
CA ARG A 92 -7.66 -13.66 -1.90
C ARG A 92 -7.00 -12.43 -2.53
N ILE A 93 -7.04 -11.27 -1.84
CA ILE A 93 -6.35 -10.06 -2.31
C ILE A 93 -4.84 -10.28 -2.30
N SER A 94 -4.31 -10.83 -1.22
CA SER A 94 -2.88 -11.13 -1.06
C SER A 94 -2.39 -12.05 -2.16
N GLU A 95 -3.07 -13.19 -2.37
CA GLU A 95 -2.76 -14.15 -3.44
C GLU A 95 -2.76 -13.48 -4.81
N LYS A 96 -3.79 -12.68 -5.11
CA LYS A 96 -3.89 -11.99 -6.40
C LYS A 96 -2.81 -10.93 -6.60
N LYS A 97 -2.36 -10.26 -5.53
CA LYS A 97 -1.22 -9.33 -5.59
C LYS A 97 0.07 -10.07 -5.91
N MET A 98 0.37 -11.14 -5.16
CA MET A 98 1.58 -11.95 -5.36
C MET A 98 1.60 -12.63 -6.73
N SER A 99 0.43 -13.01 -7.27
CA SER A 99 0.31 -13.65 -8.57
C SER A 99 0.26 -12.66 -9.76
N THR A 100 0.31 -11.34 -9.51
CA THR A 100 0.25 -10.33 -10.58
C THR A 100 1.63 -9.66 -10.68
N PRO A 101 2.47 -10.06 -11.66
CA PRO A 101 3.76 -9.42 -11.87
C PRO A 101 3.62 -7.92 -12.12
N ILE A 102 4.62 -7.15 -11.73
CA ILE A 102 4.61 -5.69 -11.85
C ILE A 102 4.54 -5.28 -13.33
N GLU A 103 5.18 -6.02 -14.22
CA GLU A 103 5.15 -5.80 -15.67
C GLU A 103 3.74 -5.99 -16.24
N VAL A 104 2.97 -6.91 -15.66
CA VAL A 104 1.57 -7.15 -16.04
C VAL A 104 0.69 -6.04 -15.49
N LEU A 105 0.91 -5.62 -14.23
CA LEU A 105 0.16 -4.52 -13.61
C LEU A 105 0.37 -3.20 -14.36
N CYS A 106 1.60 -2.92 -14.76
CA CYS A 106 2.01 -1.67 -15.40
C CYS A 106 1.92 -1.72 -16.94
N LYS A 107 1.39 -2.81 -17.52
CA LYS A 107 1.32 -2.99 -18.97
C LYS A 107 0.57 -1.82 -19.63
N GLY A 108 1.21 -1.19 -20.62
CA GLY A 108 0.64 -0.05 -21.36
C GLY A 108 0.88 1.32 -20.73
N TYR A 109 1.58 1.39 -19.59
CA TYR A 109 1.97 2.64 -18.92
C TYR A 109 3.49 2.81 -18.88
N PRO A 110 4.01 4.03 -18.66
CA PRO A 110 5.45 4.28 -18.64
C PRO A 110 6.20 3.41 -17.61
N CYS A 111 7.34 2.85 -18.04
CA CYS A 111 8.17 1.91 -17.28
C CYS A 111 8.65 2.44 -15.92
N LYS A 112 8.68 3.77 -15.70
CA LYS A 112 9.09 4.38 -14.42
C LYS A 112 8.19 4.04 -13.21
N LEU A 113 7.11 3.28 -13.43
CA LEU A 113 6.18 2.81 -12.38
C LEU A 113 6.47 1.38 -11.93
N SER A 114 7.44 0.67 -12.53
CA SER A 114 7.95 -0.60 -11.98
C SER A 114 9.03 -0.30 -10.93
N PHE A 115 8.72 -0.55 -9.65
CA PHE A 115 9.65 -0.42 -8.51
C PHE A 115 10.01 -1.79 -7.96
#